data_AF-A0A397A6F7-F1
#
_entry.id   AF-A0A397A6F7-F1
#
_cell.length_a   1.000
_cell.length_b   1.000
_cell.length_c   1.000
_cell.angle_alpha   90.00
_cell.angle_beta   90.00
_cell.angle_gamma   90.00
#
_symmetry.space_group_name_H-M   'P 1'
#
loop_
_entity.id
_entity.type
_entity.pdbx_description
1 polymer ?
#
loop_
_entity_poly.entity_id
_entity_poly.type
_entity_poly.pdbx_seq_one_letter_code
_entity_poly.pdbx_strand_id
1 'polypeptide(L)'
;VKMCSAREGDGVEGVWDVLTEFRQVMASKMEAKRSKQASKWMWNQLTEELLLLAKKKAAAEAKRLAPDLAHGYISPRSAAHHLMDAIFKDTK
;
A
#
# COMPACT_ATOMS: atom_id res chain seq x y z
N VAL A 1 -0.90 -9.85 28.41
CA VAL A 1 -1.26 -8.41 28.24
C VAL A 1 -0.81 -7.68 29.50
N LYS A 2 -0.18 -6.50 29.38
CA LYS A 2 0.21 -5.63 30.51
C LYS A 2 -0.73 -4.43 30.53
N MET A 3 -1.15 -3.98 31.72
CA MET A 3 -1.91 -2.73 31.87
C MET A 3 -0.92 -1.56 31.82
N CYS A 4 -1.25 -0.50 31.09
CA CYS A 4 -0.47 0.73 31.07
C CYS A 4 -1.35 1.96 30.87
N SER A 5 -0.91 3.10 31.42
CA SER A 5 -1.50 4.43 31.24
C SER A 5 -0.45 5.33 30.60
N ALA A 6 -0.54 5.56 29.29
CA ALA A 6 0.42 6.41 28.58
C ALA A 6 0.40 7.87 29.08
N ARG A 7 -0.73 8.32 29.63
CA ARG A 7 -0.90 9.67 30.17
C ARG A 7 -0.24 9.83 31.53
N GLU A 8 -0.35 8.83 32.40
CA GLU A 8 0.20 8.86 33.76
C GLU A 8 1.61 8.27 33.84
N GLY A 9 2.07 7.61 32.78
CA GLY A 9 3.37 6.93 32.73
C GLY A 9 3.36 5.54 33.36
N ASP A 10 2.26 5.14 34.00
CA ASP A 10 2.16 3.87 34.71
C ASP A 10 2.23 2.67 33.76
N GLY A 11 3.08 1.70 34.13
CA GLY A 11 3.22 0.43 33.40
C GLY A 11 3.99 0.51 32.08
N VAL A 12 4.50 1.68 31.68
CA VAL A 12 5.30 1.85 30.44
C VAL A 12 6.60 1.04 30.50
N GLU A 13 7.29 1.02 31.65
CA GLU A 13 8.48 0.18 31.86
C GLU A 13 8.18 -1.31 31.63
N GLY A 14 7.05 -1.80 32.16
CA GLY A 14 6.64 -3.18 31.97
C GLY A 14 6.31 -3.54 30.51
N VAL A 15 5.99 -2.56 29.66
CA VAL A 15 5.88 -2.75 28.20
C VAL A 15 7.27 -2.89 27.58
N TRP A 16 8.24 -2.09 28.02
CA TRP A 16 9.62 -2.14 27.55
C TRP A 16 10.32 -3.47 27.87
N ASP A 17 10.07 -4.02 29.06
CA ASP A 17 10.57 -5.35 29.45
C ASP A 17 10.08 -6.43 28.48
N VAL A 18 8.77 -6.43 28.19
CA VAL A 18 8.16 -7.39 27.24
C VAL A 18 8.74 -7.24 25.84
N LEU A 19 9.00 -6.01 25.38
CA LEU A 19 9.63 -5.76 24.08
C LEU A 19 11.06 -6.31 24.04
N THR A 20 11.81 -6.15 25.13
CA THR A 20 13.19 -6.63 25.23
C THR A 20 13.25 -8.16 25.26
N GLU A 21 12.36 -8.80 26.02
CA GLU A 21 12.19 -10.26 26.03
C GLU A 21 11.83 -10.77 24.63
N PHE A 22 10.85 -10.16 23.96
CA PHE A 22 10.47 -10.52 22.60
C PHE A 22 11.65 -10.41 21.63
N ARG A 23 12.46 -9.35 21.73
CA ARG A 23 13.65 -9.16 20.89
C ARG A 23 14.67 -10.29 21.09
N GLN A 24 14.89 -10.73 22.33
CA GLN A 24 15.79 -11.84 22.63
C GLN A 24 15.26 -13.15 22.04
N VAL A 25 13.98 -13.47 22.28
CA VAL A 25 13.33 -14.68 21.76
C VAL A 25 13.36 -14.73 20.23
N MET A 26 13.22 -13.57 19.58
CA MET A 26 13.18 -13.47 18.11
C MET A 26 14.55 -13.29 17.46
N ALA A 27 15.65 -13.13 18.21
CA ALA A 27 16.94 -12.69 17.69
C ALA A 27 17.40 -13.47 16.45
N SER A 28 17.30 -14.80 16.46
CA SER A 28 17.69 -15.68 15.34
C SER A 28 16.78 -15.60 14.12
N LYS A 29 15.54 -15.10 14.29
CA LYS A 29 14.52 -15.00 13.23
C LYS A 29 14.32 -13.55 12.74
N MET A 30 14.88 -12.56 13.45
CA MET A 30 14.66 -11.15 13.15
C MET A 30 15.15 -10.76 11.76
N GLU A 31 16.33 -11.23 11.35
CA GLU A 31 16.90 -10.85 10.05
C GLU A 31 16.10 -11.41 8.88
N ALA A 32 15.73 -12.69 8.94
CA ALA A 32 14.86 -13.31 7.95
C ALA A 32 13.49 -12.61 7.88
N LYS A 33 12.93 -12.19 9.02
CA LYS A 33 11.65 -11.46 9.06
C LYS A 33 11.79 -10.06 8.45
N ARG A 34 12.88 -9.35 8.74
CA ARG A 34 13.18 -8.03 8.17
C ARG A 34 13.39 -8.10 6.67
N SER A 35 14.14 -9.09 6.19
CA SER A 35 14.33 -9.31 4.75
C SER A 35 13.00 -9.53 4.03
N LYS A 36 12.12 -10.40 4.57
CA LYS A 36 10.76 -10.59 4.04
C LYS A 36 9.93 -9.31 4.05
N GLN A 37 10.03 -8.52 5.12
CA GLN A 37 9.36 -7.22 5.21
C GLN A 37 9.89 -6.24 4.16
N ALA A 38 11.21 -6.16 3.97
CA ALA A 38 11.83 -5.31 2.97
C ALA A 38 11.39 -5.67 1.55
N SER A 39 11.36 -6.96 1.19
CA SER A 39 10.84 -7.40 -0.11
C SER A 39 9.37 -7.05 -0.29
N LYS A 40 8.54 -7.25 0.74
CA LYS A 40 7.13 -6.83 0.70
C LYS A 40 7.01 -5.32 0.53
N TRP A 41 7.84 -4.56 1.23
CA TRP A 41 7.80 -3.10 1.20
C TRP A 41 8.18 -2.56 -0.18
N MET A 42 9.21 -3.16 -0.81
CA MET A 42 9.60 -2.85 -2.19
C MET A 42 8.42 -3.00 -3.17
N TRP A 43 7.71 -4.12 -3.11
CA TRP A 43 6.55 -4.35 -3.99
C TRP A 43 5.40 -3.38 -3.72
N ASN A 44 5.14 -3.05 -2.45
CA ASN A 44 4.14 -2.05 -2.09
C ASN A 44 4.51 -0.67 -2.67
N GLN A 45 5.76 -0.24 -2.50
CA GLN A 45 6.24 1.04 -3.02
C GLN A 45 6.14 1.10 -4.55
N LEU A 46 6.58 0.04 -5.26
CA LEU A 46 6.43 -0.02 -6.71
C LEU A 46 4.96 0.08 -7.13
N THR A 47 4.06 -0.61 -6.43
CA THR A 47 2.62 -0.59 -6.73
C THR A 47 2.01 0.80 -6.51
N GLU A 48 2.37 1.46 -5.41
CA GLU A 48 1.93 2.81 -5.07
C GLU A 48 2.37 3.82 -6.14
N GLU A 49 3.65 3.78 -6.54
CA GLU A 49 4.21 4.64 -7.58
C GLU A 49 3.58 4.39 -8.95
N LEU A 50 3.42 3.12 -9.34
CA LEU A 50 2.75 2.76 -10.60
C LEU A 50 1.30 3.24 -10.62
N LEU A 51 0.56 3.11 -9.52
CA LEU A 51 -0.82 3.59 -9.43
C LEU A 51 -0.89 5.11 -9.53
N LEU A 52 0.05 5.84 -8.91
CA LEU A 52 0.12 7.30 -9.00
C LEU A 52 0.38 7.75 -10.44
N LEU A 53 1.35 7.14 -11.11
CA LEU A 53 1.70 7.41 -12.51
C LEU A 53 0.54 7.06 -13.45
N ALA A 54 -0.08 5.90 -13.27
CA ALA A 54 -1.23 5.45 -14.05
C ALA A 54 -2.40 6.42 -13.93
N LYS A 55 -2.76 6.85 -12.72
CA LYS A 55 -3.82 7.85 -12.49
C LYS A 55 -3.52 9.16 -13.20
N LYS A 56 -2.28 9.64 -13.15
CA LYS A 56 -1.86 10.87 -13.81
C LYS A 56 -1.99 10.78 -15.34
N LYS A 57 -1.49 9.69 -15.95
CA LYS A 57 -1.57 9.48 -17.40
C LYS A 57 -3.00 9.26 -17.89
N ALA A 58 -3.82 8.53 -17.12
CA ALA A 58 -5.18 8.21 -17.47
C ALA A 58 -6.19 9.34 -17.21
N ALA A 59 -5.80 10.44 -16.53
CA ALA A 59 -6.71 11.47 -16.06
C ALA A 59 -7.58 12.10 -17.17
N ALA A 60 -6.97 12.40 -18.32
CA ALA A 60 -7.69 12.97 -19.45
C ALA A 60 -8.72 12.00 -20.04
N GLU A 61 -8.33 10.73 -20.22
CA GLU A 61 -9.20 9.68 -20.74
C GLU A 61 -10.33 9.33 -19.76
N ALA A 62 -10.02 9.28 -18.46
CA ALA A 62 -11.02 9.08 -17.41
C ALA A 62 -12.08 10.19 -17.42
N LYS A 63 -11.66 11.45 -17.60
CA LYS A 63 -12.59 12.57 -17.74
C LYS A 63 -13.45 12.45 -19.00
N ARG A 64 -12.89 11.97 -20.11
CA ARG A 64 -13.61 11.74 -21.37
C ARG A 64 -14.67 10.64 -21.24
N LEU A 65 -14.35 9.54 -20.53
CA LEU A 65 -15.23 8.38 -20.36
C LEU A 65 -16.29 8.54 -19.25
N ALA A 66 -16.11 9.49 -18.32
CA ALA A 66 -16.99 9.66 -17.17
C ALA A 66 -18.48 9.82 -17.53
N PRO A 67 -18.87 10.62 -18.55
CA PRO A 67 -20.27 10.73 -18.96
C PRO A 67 -20.82 9.39 -19.47
N ASP A 68 -20.09 8.70 -20.35
CA ASP A 68 -20.54 7.43 -20.93
C ASP A 68 -20.70 6.34 -19.86
N LEU A 69 -19.82 6.33 -18.86
CA LEU A 69 -19.90 5.42 -17.72
C LEU A 69 -21.11 5.74 -16.83
N ALA A 70 -21.38 7.01 -16.57
CA ALA A 70 -22.52 7.45 -15.76
C ALA A 70 -23.88 7.12 -16.42
N HIS A 71 -23.96 7.21 -17.74
CA HIS A 71 -25.17 6.86 -18.50
C HIS A 71 -25.28 5.36 -18.81
N GLY A 72 -24.25 4.56 -18.51
CA GLY A 72 -24.23 3.12 -18.76
C GLY A 72 -23.98 2.74 -20.22
N TYR A 73 -23.51 3.67 -21.06
CA TYR A 73 -23.14 3.39 -22.46
C TYR A 73 -21.87 2.55 -22.58
N ILE A 74 -21.02 2.57 -21.54
CA ILE A 74 -19.84 1.72 -21.44
C ILE A 74 -19.82 1.01 -20.08
N SER A 75 -19.42 -0.26 -20.10
CA SER A 75 -19.24 -1.02 -18.84
C SER A 75 -17.98 -0.56 -18.09
N PRO A 76 -17.95 -0.65 -16.75
CA PRO A 76 -16.75 -0.34 -15.95
C PRO A 76 -15.50 -1.11 -16.41
N ARG A 77 -15.67 -2.37 -16.83
CA ARG A 77 -14.58 -3.20 -17.37
C ARG A 77 -14.02 -2.61 -18.66
N SER A 78 -14.87 -2.22 -19.60
CA SER A 78 -14.43 -1.63 -20.87
C SER A 78 -13.78 -0.27 -20.64
N ALA A 79 -14.34 0.56 -19.76
CA ALA A 79 -13.72 1.84 -19.39
C ALA A 79 -12.31 1.63 -18.80
N ALA A 80 -12.13 0.64 -17.92
CA ALA A 80 -10.80 0.30 -17.39
C ALA A 80 -9.81 -0.11 -18.49
N HIS A 81 -10.24 -0.86 -19.51
CA HIS A 81 -9.38 -1.18 -20.66
C HIS A 81 -8.97 0.06 -21.45
N HIS A 82 -9.87 1.02 -21.69
CA HIS A 82 -9.50 2.28 -22.33
C HIS A 82 -8.49 3.09 -21.51
N LEU A 83 -8.60 3.08 -20.17
CA LEU A 83 -7.60 3.71 -19.31
C LEU A 83 -6.24 3.03 -19.46
N MET A 84 -6.21 1.69 -19.53
CA MET A 84 -4.97 0.94 -19.77
C MET A 84 -4.35 1.31 -21.12
N ASP A 85 -5.13 1.38 -22.19
CA ASP A 85 -4.62 1.80 -23.50
C ASP A 85 -4.03 3.21 -23.45
N ALA A 86 -4.68 4.15 -22.75
CA ALA A 86 -4.18 5.51 -22.58
C ALA A 86 -2.87 5.57 -21.77
N ILE A 87 -2.67 4.67 -20.80
CA ILE A 87 -1.45 4.61 -19.98
C ILE A 87 -0.25 4.11 -20.81
N PHE A 88 -0.46 3.15 -21.72
CA PHE A 88 0.61 2.41 -22.42
C PHE A 88 0.81 2.79 -23.90
N LYS A 89 -0.01 3.68 -24.48
CA LYS A 89 0.02 4.01 -25.92
C LYS A 89 1.33 4.65 -26.46
N ASP A 90 2.21 5.18 -25.61
CA ASP A 90 3.47 5.85 -26.03
C ASP A 90 4.71 4.93 -26.13
N THR A 91 4.55 3.60 -26.23
CA THR A 91 5.70 2.67 -26.30
C THR A 91 5.98 2.15 -27.71
N LYS A 92 5.79 2.98 -28.75
CA LYS A 92 6.20 2.66 -30.12
C LYS A 92 7.19 3.68 -30.68
#